data_AF-T0DDU5-F1
#
_entry.id   AF-T0DDU5-F1
#
_cell.length_a   1.000
_cell.length_b   1.000
_cell.length_c   1.000
_cell.angle_alpha   90.00
_cell.angle_beta   90.00
_cell.angle_gamma   90.00
#
_symmetry.space_group_name_H-M   'P 1'
#
loop_
_entity.id
_entity.type
_entity.pdbx_description
1 polymer ?
#
loop_
_entity_poly.entity_id
_entity_poly.type
_entity_poly.pdbx_seq_one_letter_code
_entity_poly.pdbx_strand_id
1 'polypeptide(L)'
;MKKILVLLLTLVASAVFANELVDSFQARKAEALQRTGVEMATLSALELDGFPIKQIEKFEYFFDSKEFVIKTKNGDVCMGAFKNRKITFDCLNAVGIKTLQATGDSD
;
A
#
# COMPACT_ATOMS: atom_id res chain seq x y z
N MET A 1 45.18 -25.71 20.09
CA MET A 1 44.31 -24.60 20.57
C MET A 1 43.93 -23.61 19.45
N LYS A 2 44.85 -23.13 18.60
CA LYS A 2 44.54 -22.19 17.48
C LYS A 2 43.44 -22.66 16.50
N LYS A 3 43.32 -23.95 16.21
CA LYS A 3 42.33 -24.49 15.25
C LYS A 3 40.87 -24.45 15.73
N ILE A 4 40.65 -24.48 17.05
CA ILE A 4 39.29 -24.43 17.65
C ILE A 4 38.75 -22.99 17.65
N LEU A 5 39.64 -22.00 17.83
CA LEU A 5 39.28 -20.58 17.83
C LEU A 5 38.72 -20.13 16.47
N VAL A 6 39.33 -20.60 15.37
CA VAL A 6 38.90 -20.25 14.00
C VAL A 6 37.51 -20.82 13.67
N LEU A 7 37.19 -22.03 14.17
CA LEU A 7 35.91 -22.68 13.92
C LEU A 7 34.74 -21.97 14.63
N LEU A 8 34.99 -21.46 15.85
CA LEU A 8 34.01 -20.69 16.62
C LEU A 8 33.72 -19.33 15.96
N LEU A 9 34.73 -18.65 15.43
CA LEU A 9 34.56 -17.37 14.73
C LEU A 9 33.70 -17.50 13.46
N THR A 10 33.82 -18.59 12.71
CA THR A 10 32.98 -18.83 11.53
C THR A 10 31.53 -19.14 11.86
N LEU A 11 31.25 -19.83 12.97
CA LEU A 11 29.88 -20.14 13.40
C LEU A 11 29.13 -18.89 13.89
N VAL A 12 29.82 -17.98 14.58
CA VAL A 12 29.22 -16.72 15.06
C VAL A 12 28.90 -15.79 13.90
N ALA A 13 29.77 -15.71 12.88
CA ALA A 13 29.51 -14.89 11.70
C ALA A 13 28.21 -15.31 10.97
N SER A 14 27.97 -16.60 10.78
CA SER A 14 26.73 -17.09 10.14
C SER A 14 25.45 -16.79 10.93
N ALA A 15 25.53 -16.72 12.26
CA ALA A 15 24.37 -16.43 13.11
C ALA A 15 23.94 -14.95 13.02
N VAL A 16 24.90 -14.02 12.86
CA VAL A 16 24.61 -12.59 12.69
C VAL A 16 23.90 -12.32 11.36
N PHE A 17 24.38 -12.91 10.26
CA PHE A 17 23.72 -12.77 8.95
C PHE A 17 22.34 -13.44 8.88
N ALA A 18 22.12 -14.53 9.62
CA ALA A 18 20.80 -15.16 9.71
C ALA A 18 19.79 -14.24 10.43
N ASN A 19 20.22 -13.53 11.48
CA ASN A 19 19.36 -12.61 12.22
C ASN A 19 19.01 -11.38 11.38
N GLU A 20 19.99 -10.75 10.72
CA GLU A 20 19.76 -9.61 9.82
C GLU A 20 18.80 -9.97 8.66
N LEU A 21 18.92 -11.17 8.09
CA LEU A 21 18.03 -11.63 7.03
C LEU A 21 16.60 -11.82 7.54
N VAL A 22 16.42 -12.43 8.72
CA VAL A 22 15.10 -12.61 9.33
C VAL A 22 14.48 -11.27 9.72
N ASP A 23 15.25 -10.37 10.32
CA ASP A 23 14.79 -9.04 10.71
C ASP A 23 14.36 -8.23 9.47
N SER A 24 15.14 -8.25 8.39
CA SER A 24 14.78 -7.58 7.13
C SER A 24 13.55 -8.19 6.46
N PHE A 25 13.36 -9.52 6.55
CA PHE A 25 12.17 -10.18 6.05
C PHE A 25 10.92 -9.82 6.86
N GLN A 26 11.02 -9.84 8.19
CA GLN A 26 9.91 -9.44 9.07
C GLN A 26 9.53 -7.98 8.87
N ALA A 27 10.52 -7.08 8.71
CA ALA A 27 10.28 -5.67 8.39
C ALA A 27 9.54 -5.50 7.06
N ARG A 28 9.99 -6.16 5.99
CA ARG A 28 9.32 -6.14 4.67
C ARG A 28 7.92 -6.74 4.72
N LYS A 29 7.73 -7.81 5.50
CA LYS A 29 6.42 -8.43 5.70
C LYS A 29 5.47 -7.48 6.43
N ALA A 30 5.93 -6.83 7.50
CA ALA A 30 5.15 -5.85 8.24
C ALA A 30 4.78 -4.65 7.36
N GLU A 31 5.72 -4.15 6.55
CA GLU A 31 5.46 -3.10 5.58
C GLU A 31 4.44 -3.54 4.53
N ALA A 32 4.59 -4.74 3.95
CA ALA A 32 3.62 -5.27 2.99
C ALA A 32 2.22 -5.42 3.58
N LEU A 33 2.10 -5.94 4.82
CA LEU A 33 0.83 -6.04 5.55
C LEU A 33 0.19 -4.66 5.78
N GLN A 34 0.99 -3.69 6.21
CA GLN A 34 0.53 -2.31 6.38
C GLN A 34 0.05 -1.73 5.06
N ARG A 35 0.80 -1.97 3.97
CA ARG A 35 0.43 -1.50 2.63
C ARG A 35 -0.91 -2.06 2.21
N THR A 36 -1.07 -3.38 2.25
CA THR A 36 -2.34 -4.05 1.93
C THR A 36 -3.50 -3.57 2.81
N GLY A 37 -3.25 -3.32 4.10
CA GLY A 37 -4.27 -2.78 5.00
C GLY A 37 -4.78 -1.41 4.58
N VAL A 38 -3.88 -0.51 4.16
CA VAL A 38 -4.24 0.83 3.66
C VAL A 38 -4.98 0.76 2.32
N GLU A 39 -4.56 -0.12 1.41
CA GLU A 39 -5.25 -0.33 0.14
C GLU A 39 -6.69 -0.79 0.37
N MET A 40 -6.87 -1.83 1.21
CA MET A 40 -8.20 -2.35 1.56
C MET A 40 -9.08 -1.30 2.24
N ALA A 41 -8.52 -0.53 3.19
CA ALA A 41 -9.27 0.55 3.84
C ALA A 41 -9.70 1.65 2.85
N THR A 42 -8.82 1.99 1.90
CA THR A 42 -9.12 2.98 0.86
C THR A 42 -10.24 2.48 -0.06
N LEU A 43 -10.17 1.22 -0.50
CA LEU A 43 -11.22 0.60 -1.30
C LEU A 43 -12.54 0.54 -0.53
N SER A 44 -12.55 0.11 0.74
CA SER A 44 -13.78 0.08 1.53
C SER A 44 -14.42 1.46 1.69
N ALA A 45 -13.62 2.51 1.91
CA ALA A 45 -14.13 3.87 2.01
C ALA A 45 -14.73 4.36 0.67
N LEU A 46 -14.07 4.07 -0.46
CA LEU A 46 -14.63 4.35 -1.79
C LEU A 46 -15.95 3.62 -2.04
N GLU A 47 -16.09 2.37 -1.59
CA GLU A 47 -17.34 1.61 -1.71
C GLU A 47 -18.48 2.25 -0.92
N LEU A 48 -18.21 2.71 0.30
CA LEU A 48 -19.18 3.43 1.15
C LEU A 48 -19.62 4.74 0.50
N ASP A 49 -18.72 5.43 -0.20
CA ASP A 49 -19.02 6.66 -0.95
C ASP A 49 -19.67 6.40 -2.32
N GLY A 50 -20.07 5.16 -2.61
CA GLY A 50 -20.81 4.79 -3.82
C GLY A 50 -19.94 4.59 -5.06
N PHE A 51 -18.62 4.47 -4.91
CA PHE A 51 -17.75 4.14 -6.02
C PHE A 51 -17.94 2.67 -6.45
N PRO A 52 -18.14 2.38 -7.74
CA PRO A 52 -18.42 1.02 -8.20
C PRO A 52 -17.15 0.15 -8.22
N ILE A 53 -16.78 -0.45 -7.09
CA ILE A 53 -15.53 -1.22 -6.91
C ILE A 53 -15.39 -2.37 -7.92
N LYS A 54 -16.52 -2.97 -8.34
CA LYS A 54 -16.56 -4.04 -9.36
C LYS A 54 -16.03 -3.58 -10.73
N GLN A 55 -15.97 -2.27 -10.97
CA GLN A 55 -15.43 -1.66 -12.18
C GLN A 55 -13.93 -1.38 -12.08
N ILE A 56 -13.29 -1.58 -10.92
CA ILE A 56 -11.85 -1.37 -10.77
C ILE A 56 -11.12 -2.48 -11.52
N GLU A 57 -10.30 -2.09 -12.49
CA GLU A 57 -9.33 -2.95 -13.16
C GLU A 57 -8.01 -2.95 -12.40
N LYS A 58 -7.58 -1.78 -11.92
CA LYS A 58 -6.30 -1.59 -11.23
C LYS A 58 -6.42 -0.53 -10.13
N PHE A 59 -5.77 -0.77 -9.01
CA PHE A 59 -5.61 0.16 -7.91
C PHE A 59 -4.13 0.27 -7.55
N GLU A 60 -3.63 1.48 -7.37
CA GLU A 60 -2.28 1.74 -6.90
C GLU A 60 -2.33 2.81 -5.81
N TYR A 61 -1.72 2.54 -4.65
CA TYR A 61 -1.59 3.50 -3.56
C TYR A 61 -0.13 3.95 -3.42
N PHE A 62 0.08 5.27 -3.42
CA PHE A 62 1.37 5.92 -3.28
C PHE A 62 1.54 6.34 -1.81
N PHE A 63 2.24 5.50 -1.04
CA PHE A 63 2.39 5.66 0.41
C PHE A 63 3.08 6.97 0.81
N ASP A 64 4.06 7.42 0.03
CA ASP A 64 4.83 8.62 0.32
C ASP A 64 3.99 9.90 0.19
N SER A 65 3.10 9.96 -0.81
CA SER A 65 2.21 11.11 -1.05
C SER A 65 0.81 10.94 -0.46
N LYS A 66 0.45 9.74 0.02
CA LYS A 66 -0.91 9.36 0.45
C LYS A 66 -1.97 9.52 -0.64
N GLU A 67 -1.54 9.33 -1.88
CA GLU A 67 -2.38 9.41 -3.07
C GLU A 67 -2.70 8.00 -3.57
N PHE A 68 -3.73 7.89 -4.39
CA PHE A 68 -4.08 6.66 -5.07
C PHE A 68 -4.54 6.92 -6.49
N VAL A 69 -4.38 5.90 -7.32
CA VAL A 69 -4.86 5.89 -8.70
C VAL A 69 -5.71 4.64 -8.90
N ILE A 70 -6.89 4.83 -9.47
CA ILE A 70 -7.81 3.78 -9.88
C ILE A 70 -7.91 3.81 -11.38
N LYS A 71 -7.76 2.66 -12.02
CA LYS A 71 -8.15 2.47 -13.41
C LYS A 71 -9.41 1.62 -13.46
N THR A 72 -10.44 2.10 -14.14
CA THR A 72 -11.69 1.35 -14.32
C THR A 72 -11.67 0.55 -15.61
N LYS A 73 -12.51 -0.50 -15.68
CA LYS A 73 -12.74 -1.31 -16.89
C LYS A 73 -13.25 -0.50 -18.08
N ASN A 74 -13.87 0.65 -17.82
CA ASN A 74 -14.37 1.56 -18.84
C ASN A 74 -13.28 2.51 -19.38
N GLY A 75 -12.05 2.41 -18.86
CA GLY A 75 -10.93 3.27 -19.26
C GLY A 75 -10.83 4.57 -18.48
N ASP A 76 -11.66 4.79 -17.46
CA ASP A 76 -11.55 5.97 -16.61
C ASP A 76 -10.33 5.82 -15.69
N VAL A 77 -9.63 6.93 -15.47
CA VAL A 77 -8.52 7.01 -14.53
C VAL A 77 -8.90 7.98 -13.42
N CYS A 78 -9.08 7.48 -12.22
CA CYS A 78 -9.38 8.30 -11.05
C CYS A 78 -8.14 8.49 -10.20
N MET A 79 -7.79 9.75 -9.92
CA MET A 79 -6.68 10.11 -9.05
C MET A 79 -7.25 10.73 -7.78
N GLY A 80 -6.78 10.31 -6.63
CA GLY A 80 -7.28 10.82 -5.36
C GLY A 80 -6.26 10.83 -4.25
N ALA A 81 -6.62 11.43 -3.14
CA ALA A 81 -5.79 11.52 -1.96
C ALA A 81 -6.62 11.35 -0.69
N PHE A 82 -5.99 10.75 0.33
CA PHE A 82 -6.55 10.69 1.67
C PHE A 82 -6.09 11.91 2.47
N LYS A 83 -6.98 12.87 2.71
CA LYS A 83 -6.67 14.11 3.45
C LYS A 83 -7.70 14.36 4.54
N ASN A 84 -7.25 14.64 5.75
CA ASN A 84 -8.12 14.98 6.88
C ASN A 84 -9.27 13.97 7.13
N ARG A 85 -8.97 12.66 7.03
CA ARG A 85 -9.96 11.56 7.12
C ARG A 85 -11.02 11.54 6.02
N LYS A 86 -10.83 12.32 4.96
CA LYS A 86 -11.70 12.36 3.78
C LYS A 86 -10.95 11.86 2.56
N ILE A 87 -11.69 11.19 1.68
CA ILE A 87 -11.19 10.78 0.38
C ILE A 87 -11.69 11.78 -0.65
N THR A 88 -10.77 12.34 -1.42
CA THR A 88 -11.10 13.25 -2.52
C THR A 88 -10.47 12.67 -3.78
N PHE A 89 -11.26 12.53 -4.84
CA PHE A 89 -10.75 11.97 -6.10
C PHE A 89 -11.43 12.58 -7.33
N ASP A 90 -10.67 12.65 -8.39
CA ASP A 90 -11.09 13.15 -9.69
C ASP A 90 -10.95 12.03 -10.72
N CYS A 91 -12.03 11.71 -11.43
CA CYS A 91 -12.00 10.74 -12.51
C CYS A 91 -11.87 11.44 -13.86
N LEU A 92 -10.82 11.09 -14.59
CA LEU A 92 -10.62 11.48 -15.97
C LEU A 92 -11.22 10.40 -16.87
N ASN A 93 -12.10 10.80 -17.79
CA ASN A 93 -12.59 9.93 -18.85
C ASN A 93 -12.19 10.49 -20.23
N ALA A 94 -12.43 9.73 -21.29
CA ALA A 94 -12.13 10.16 -22.67
C ALA A 94 -12.92 11.42 -23.12
N VAL A 95 -13.86 11.91 -22.31
CA VAL A 95 -14.79 13.02 -22.62
C VAL A 95 -14.55 14.25 -21.71
N GLY A 96 -13.76 14.15 -20.64
CA GLY A 96 -13.47 15.25 -19.70
C GLY A 96 -13.14 14.81 -18.26
N ILE A 97 -13.05 15.78 -17.34
CA ILE A 97 -12.79 15.57 -15.90
C ILE A 97 -14.13 15.51 -15.16
N LYS A 98 -14.36 14.45 -14.36
CA LYS A 98 -15.49 14.32 -13.44
C LYS A 98 -14.98 14.24 -12.00
N THR A 99 -15.07 15.36 -11.28
CA THR A 99 -14.71 15.44 -9.86
C THR A 99 -15.80 14.80 -8.99
N LEU A 100 -15.41 13.88 -8.10
CA LEU A 100 -16.29 13.27 -7.11
C LEU A 100 -15.71 13.52 -5.71
N GLN A 101 -16.43 14.28 -4.89
CA GLN A 101 -16.06 14.47 -3.48
C GLN A 101 -16.75 13.43 -2.63
N ALA A 102 -15.95 12.61 -1.95
CA ALA A 102 -16.38 11.57 -1.04
C ALA A 102 -16.33 12.15 0.39
N THR A 103 -17.47 12.63 0.88
CA THR A 103 -17.62 13.05 2.29
C THR A 103 -18.26 11.92 3.06
N GLY A 104 -17.44 11.04 3.63
CA GLY A 104 -17.88 10.17 4.72
C GLY A 104 -18.30 11.04 5.90
N ASP A 105 -19.60 11.29 6.03
CA ASP A 105 -20.20 11.85 7.24
C ASP A 105 -20.12 10.72 8.29
N SER A 106 -19.20 10.87 9.22
CA SER A 106 -19.10 10.00 10.40
C SER A 106 -19.89 10.66 11.52
N ASP A 107 -21.15 10.24 11.69
CA ASP A 107 -21.87 10.37 12.97
C ASP A 107 -21.25 9.44 14.03
#